data_AF-A0AAW2TK17-F1
#
_entry.id   AF-A0AAW2TK17-F1
#
_cell.length_a   1.000
_cell.length_b   1.000
_cell.length_c   1.000
_cell.angle_alpha   90.00
_cell.angle_beta   90.00
_cell.angle_gamma   90.00
#
_symmetry.space_group_name_H-M   'P 1'
#
loop_
_entity.id
_entity.type
_entity.pdbx_description
1 polymer ?
#
loop_
_entity_poly.entity_id
_entity_poly.type
_entity_poly.pdbx_seq_one_letter_code
_entity_poly.pdbx_strand_id
1 'polypeptide(L)'
;MQSQDEIRNLPIDIAFSRLAEWLVDRKEIPGDWRKRMAAVRSKIATSFASLPKDIDPFFQTLDLEGIGYLEAKQVYEILLRSTPESRKFFGRLSGAAGDWEAVVRAYEKDHIFLGEAAQLMVQNVNYEIPYLKKQVQKSQQQLAELERKEADIKRNAALSAAKYAEACQELGLQGINVRSELLETAITSLPSTFGRVLEALNSDSVLRAIEFYATFVKDAHTEKNKTPDPVLPNLIFVREKPPSLNVSASPEIFDAVNAQVCQDEPTLDAGAANTDGIDWDITLESSQIDWDIGTVETEDNGNGLGPYEMLMLVIFYRIRLIKMVQSLIRSQKILKAL
;
A
#
# COMPACT_ATOMS: atom_id res chain seq x y z
N MET A 1 24.47 -59.04 23.35
CA MET A 1 23.96 -59.12 21.96
C MET A 1 22.78 -58.18 21.91
N GLN A 2 22.92 -57.01 21.27
CA GLN A 2 21.79 -56.08 21.13
C GLN A 2 20.70 -56.75 20.30
N SER A 3 19.46 -56.70 20.76
CA SER A 3 18.32 -57.29 20.04
C SER A 3 18.16 -56.61 18.68
N GLN A 4 17.85 -57.36 17.62
CA GLN A 4 17.66 -56.81 16.26
C GLN A 4 16.66 -55.64 16.22
N ASP A 5 15.71 -55.60 17.15
CA ASP A 5 14.74 -54.51 17.30
C ASP A 5 15.36 -53.20 17.80
N GLU A 6 16.41 -53.25 18.62
CA GLU A 6 17.15 -52.05 19.04
C GLU A 6 17.93 -51.45 17.86
N ILE A 7 18.45 -52.31 16.96
CA ILE A 7 19.18 -51.88 15.77
C ILE A 7 18.23 -51.21 14.75
N ARG A 8 17.00 -51.72 14.59
CA ARG A 8 15.97 -51.14 13.71
C ARG A 8 15.43 -49.79 14.21
N ASN A 9 15.61 -49.49 15.49
CA ASN A 9 15.10 -48.28 16.14
C ASN A 9 16.13 -47.17 16.29
N LEU A 10 17.36 -47.37 15.82
CA LEU A 10 18.37 -46.30 15.79
C LEU A 10 17.92 -45.15 14.86
N PRO A 11 18.00 -43.89 15.33
CA PRO A 11 17.72 -42.75 14.48
C PRO A 11 18.78 -42.65 13.38
N ILE A 12 18.32 -42.51 12.13
CA ILE A 12 19.20 -42.31 10.99
C ILE A 12 19.35 -40.80 10.79
N ASP A 13 20.53 -40.27 11.08
CA ASP A 13 20.88 -38.88 10.80
C ASP A 13 21.54 -38.79 9.41
N ILE A 14 20.99 -37.96 8.54
CA ILE A 14 21.44 -37.78 7.17
C ILE A 14 21.43 -36.29 6.85
N ALA A 15 22.57 -35.77 6.41
CA ALA A 15 22.64 -34.43 5.86
C ALA A 15 21.75 -34.32 4.62
N PHE A 16 20.81 -33.38 4.62
CA PHE A 16 19.84 -33.19 3.53
C PHE A 16 20.49 -33.03 2.15
N SER A 17 21.67 -32.40 2.09
CA SER A 17 22.47 -32.21 0.87
C SER A 17 22.95 -33.52 0.26
N ARG A 18 23.12 -34.56 1.06
CA ARG A 18 23.60 -35.88 0.65
C ARG A 18 22.50 -36.94 0.59
N LEU A 19 21.24 -36.56 0.80
CA LEU A 19 20.14 -37.53 0.83
C LEU A 19 20.03 -38.32 -0.49
N ALA A 20 20.17 -37.66 -1.64
CA ALA A 20 20.10 -38.34 -2.92
C ALA A 20 21.25 -39.35 -3.12
N GLU A 21 22.47 -39.01 -2.71
CA GLU A 21 23.64 -39.91 -2.75
C GLU A 21 23.41 -41.11 -1.82
N TRP A 22 22.97 -40.85 -0.59
CA TRP A 22 22.70 -41.87 0.41
C TRP A 22 21.64 -42.88 -0.07
N LEU A 23 20.60 -42.41 -0.78
CA LEU A 23 19.58 -43.27 -1.38
C LEU A 23 20.15 -44.14 -2.52
N VAL A 24 21.08 -43.61 -3.33
CA VAL A 24 21.75 -44.38 -4.40
C VAL A 24 22.68 -45.44 -3.80
N ASP A 25 23.48 -45.08 -2.79
CA ASP A 25 24.44 -45.97 -2.14
C ASP A 25 23.76 -47.20 -1.52
N ARG A 26 22.55 -47.02 -0.99
CA ARG A 26 21.72 -48.10 -0.43
C ARG A 26 20.88 -48.84 -1.46
N LYS A 27 20.94 -48.43 -2.74
CA LYS A 27 20.16 -48.99 -3.85
C LYS A 27 18.65 -48.80 -3.68
N GLU A 28 18.23 -47.77 -2.94
CA GLU A 28 16.83 -47.37 -2.81
C GLU A 28 16.33 -46.68 -4.09
N ILE A 29 17.22 -45.92 -4.73
CA ILE A 29 17.00 -45.32 -6.05
C ILE A 29 18.16 -45.70 -7.00
N PRO A 30 17.90 -45.79 -8.30
CA PRO A 30 18.93 -46.16 -9.28
C PRO A 30 19.92 -44.99 -9.50
N GLY A 31 21.18 -45.29 -9.80
CA GLY A 31 22.20 -44.24 -10.02
C GLY A 31 21.91 -43.31 -11.21
N ASP A 32 21.10 -43.76 -12.16
CA ASP A 32 20.62 -42.98 -13.31
C ASP A 32 19.25 -42.31 -13.06
N TRP A 33 18.80 -42.19 -11.80
CA TRP A 33 17.49 -41.62 -11.44
C TRP A 33 17.22 -40.24 -12.07
N ARG A 34 18.23 -39.39 -12.24
CA ARG A 34 18.08 -38.07 -12.89
C ARG A 34 17.67 -38.20 -14.37
N LYS A 35 18.24 -39.15 -15.10
CA LYS A 35 17.87 -39.42 -16.49
C LYS A 35 16.44 -39.96 -16.57
N ARG A 36 16.08 -40.84 -15.63
CA ARG A 36 14.72 -41.39 -15.54
C ARG A 36 13.70 -40.31 -15.17
N MET A 37 14.05 -39.40 -14.27
CA MET A 37 13.24 -38.24 -13.91
C MET A 37 13.02 -37.31 -15.12
N ALA A 38 14.05 -37.06 -15.94
CA ALA A 38 13.88 -36.29 -17.18
C ALA A 38 12.89 -36.97 -18.15
N ALA A 39 12.92 -38.29 -18.25
CA ALA A 39 11.93 -39.04 -19.03
C ALA A 39 10.51 -38.92 -18.45
N VAL A 40 10.36 -38.89 -17.13
CA VAL A 40 9.06 -38.64 -16.46
C VAL A 40 8.58 -37.21 -16.72
N ARG A 41 9.46 -36.21 -16.66
CA ARG A 41 9.14 -34.80 -16.97
C ARG A 41 8.70 -34.62 -18.42
N SER A 42 9.31 -35.33 -19.37
CA SER A 42 8.84 -35.36 -20.76
C SER A 42 7.44 -35.93 -20.88
N LYS A 43 7.11 -37.01 -20.14
CA LYS A 43 5.74 -37.55 -20.10
C LYS A 43 4.74 -36.55 -19.49
N ILE A 44 5.12 -35.88 -18.40
CA ILE A 44 4.29 -34.82 -17.81
C ILE A 44 3.97 -33.75 -18.85
N ALA A 45 4.96 -33.26 -19.61
CA ALA A 45 4.73 -32.25 -20.64
C ALA A 45 3.73 -32.71 -21.70
N THR A 46 3.81 -33.98 -22.14
CA THR A 46 2.84 -34.56 -23.08
C THR A 46 1.45 -34.69 -22.46
N SER A 47 1.34 -35.21 -21.23
CA SER A 47 0.06 -35.41 -20.53
C SER A 47 -0.58 -34.11 -20.04
N PHE A 48 0.21 -33.05 -19.86
CA PHE A 48 -0.26 -31.73 -19.47
C PHE A 48 -0.93 -31.01 -20.65
N ALA A 49 -0.43 -31.19 -21.87
CA ALA A 49 -1.05 -30.62 -23.07
C ALA A 49 -2.48 -31.14 -23.33
N SER A 50 -2.76 -32.39 -22.92
CA SER A 50 -4.09 -33.01 -23.03
C SER A 50 -4.92 -32.95 -21.75
N LEU A 51 -4.48 -32.19 -20.74
CA LEU A 51 -5.18 -32.10 -19.44
C LEU A 51 -6.49 -31.30 -19.58
N PRO A 52 -7.66 -31.87 -19.23
CA PRO A 52 -8.93 -31.13 -19.29
C PRO A 52 -9.02 -30.15 -18.12
N LYS A 53 -8.81 -28.86 -18.38
CA LYS A 53 -8.72 -27.79 -17.36
C LYS A 53 -10.05 -27.45 -16.68
N ASP A 54 -11.17 -27.84 -17.29
CA ASP A 54 -12.52 -27.49 -16.81
C ASP A 54 -13.02 -28.41 -15.68
N ILE A 55 -12.30 -29.50 -15.39
CA ILE A 55 -12.72 -30.51 -14.42
C ILE A 55 -12.51 -30.03 -12.97
N ASP A 56 -11.45 -29.28 -12.71
CA ASP A 56 -11.11 -28.82 -11.35
C ASP A 56 -10.33 -27.50 -11.40
N PRO A 57 -10.69 -26.49 -10.56
CA PRO A 57 -9.96 -25.23 -10.48
C PRO A 57 -8.46 -25.40 -10.21
N PHE A 58 -8.05 -26.48 -9.53
CA PHE A 58 -6.65 -26.81 -9.30
C PHE A 58 -5.84 -26.85 -10.59
N PHE A 59 -6.41 -27.36 -11.69
CA PHE A 59 -5.71 -27.49 -12.96
C PHE A 59 -5.34 -26.15 -13.60
N GLN A 60 -6.05 -25.07 -13.24
CA GLN A 60 -5.74 -23.71 -13.70
C GLN A 60 -4.56 -23.10 -12.96
N THR A 61 -4.26 -23.59 -11.75
CA THR A 61 -3.12 -23.12 -10.93
C THR A 61 -1.82 -23.86 -11.22
N LEU A 62 -1.87 -24.92 -12.04
CA LEU A 62 -0.71 -25.74 -12.36
C LEU A 62 0.18 -25.05 -13.38
N ASP A 63 1.47 -24.95 -13.04
CA ASP A 63 2.54 -24.62 -13.96
C ASP A 63 3.38 -25.88 -14.26
N LEU A 64 3.77 -26.05 -15.53
CA LEU A 64 4.43 -27.26 -16.04
C LEU A 64 5.77 -27.53 -15.32
N GLU A 65 6.52 -26.48 -15.00
CA GLU A 65 7.79 -26.61 -14.25
C GLU A 65 7.53 -27.04 -12.80
N GLY A 66 6.41 -26.58 -12.23
CA GLY A 66 5.99 -26.87 -10.87
C GLY A 66 5.48 -28.29 -10.64
N ILE A 67 5.11 -29.06 -11.67
CA ILE A 67 4.51 -30.40 -11.52
C ILE A 67 5.56 -31.45 -11.14
N GLY A 68 5.62 -31.82 -9.86
CA GLY A 68 6.39 -32.96 -9.37
C GLY A 68 5.50 -34.17 -9.06
N TYR A 69 6.04 -35.17 -8.34
CA TYR A 69 5.29 -36.37 -7.95
C TYR A 69 3.98 -36.08 -7.21
N LEU A 70 3.99 -35.14 -6.25
CA LEU A 70 2.81 -34.84 -5.43
C LEU A 70 1.69 -34.22 -6.28
N GLU A 71 2.04 -33.29 -7.15
CA GLU A 71 1.11 -32.64 -8.06
C GLU A 71 0.58 -33.64 -9.08
N ALA A 72 1.45 -34.47 -9.66
CA ALA A 72 1.03 -35.52 -10.59
C ALA A 72 0.07 -36.54 -9.94
N LYS A 73 0.32 -36.90 -8.67
CA LYS A 73 -0.58 -37.77 -7.91
C LYS A 73 -1.92 -37.09 -7.63
N GLN A 74 -1.92 -35.81 -7.27
CA GLN A 74 -3.15 -35.06 -7.07
C GLN A 74 -3.96 -34.92 -8.36
N VAL A 75 -3.30 -34.67 -9.50
CA VAL A 75 -3.95 -34.64 -10.82
C VAL A 75 -4.58 -35.99 -11.13
N TYR A 76 -3.85 -37.08 -10.94
CA TYR A 76 -4.37 -38.43 -11.13
C TYR A 76 -5.60 -38.72 -10.27
N GLU A 77 -5.56 -38.42 -8.96
CA GLU A 77 -6.68 -38.65 -8.04
C GLU A 77 -7.94 -37.84 -8.42
N ILE A 78 -7.77 -36.58 -8.84
CA ILE A 78 -8.87 -35.75 -9.32
C ILE A 78 -9.49 -36.36 -10.58
N LEU A 79 -8.65 -36.74 -11.56
CA LEU A 79 -9.12 -37.36 -12.81
C LEU A 79 -9.82 -38.70 -12.57
N LEU A 80 -9.31 -39.49 -11.62
CA LEU A 80 -9.89 -40.79 -11.23
C LEU A 80 -11.28 -40.61 -10.60
N ARG A 81 -11.44 -39.62 -9.71
CA ARG A 81 -12.73 -39.30 -9.09
C ARG A 81 -13.75 -38.78 -10.11
N SER A 82 -13.30 -38.00 -11.09
CA SER A 82 -14.17 -37.39 -12.09
C SER A 82 -14.51 -38.32 -13.26
N THR A 83 -13.86 -39.49 -13.38
CA THR A 83 -14.06 -40.43 -14.51
C THR A 83 -14.36 -41.85 -14.04
N PRO A 84 -15.64 -42.19 -13.70
CA PRO A 84 -15.98 -43.52 -13.20
C PRO A 84 -15.94 -44.66 -14.23
N GLU A 85 -15.99 -44.37 -15.56
CA GLU A 85 -16.22 -45.40 -16.59
C GLU A 85 -15.19 -45.51 -17.72
N SER A 86 -13.99 -44.93 -17.63
CA SER A 86 -13.02 -44.99 -18.75
C SER A 86 -12.12 -46.24 -18.77
N ARG A 87 -12.52 -47.37 -18.18
CA ARG A 87 -11.68 -48.58 -18.20
C ARG A 87 -11.76 -49.28 -19.57
N LYS A 88 -10.62 -49.45 -20.25
CA LYS A 88 -10.53 -50.31 -21.45
C LYS A 88 -10.82 -51.77 -21.09
N PHE A 89 -11.19 -52.57 -22.09
CA PHE A 89 -11.47 -54.02 -22.00
C PHE A 89 -10.44 -54.89 -21.24
N PHE A 90 -9.24 -54.39 -20.94
CA PHE A 90 -8.20 -55.05 -20.14
C PHE A 90 -8.04 -54.47 -18.72
N GLY A 91 -9.00 -53.70 -18.21
CA GLY A 91 -8.98 -53.13 -16.86
C GLY A 91 -8.03 -51.94 -16.65
N ARG A 92 -7.44 -51.39 -17.72
CA ARG A 92 -6.61 -50.17 -17.66
C ARG A 92 -7.46 -48.92 -17.84
N LEU A 93 -7.15 -47.86 -17.09
CA LEU A 93 -7.77 -46.54 -17.27
C LEU A 93 -7.44 -45.97 -18.66
N SER A 94 -8.40 -45.28 -19.28
CA SER A 94 -8.29 -44.68 -20.61
C SER A 94 -8.38 -43.15 -20.54
N GLY A 95 -7.80 -42.47 -21.53
CA GLY A 95 -7.76 -41.01 -21.62
C GLY A 95 -6.79 -40.39 -20.62
N ALA A 96 -7.03 -39.12 -20.26
CA ALA A 96 -6.15 -38.36 -19.37
C ALA A 96 -5.87 -39.08 -18.04
N ALA A 97 -6.87 -39.75 -17.44
CA ALA A 97 -6.66 -40.51 -16.20
C ALA A 97 -5.62 -41.63 -16.35
N GLY A 98 -5.59 -42.33 -17.51
CA GLY A 98 -4.60 -43.37 -17.79
C GLY A 98 -3.21 -42.82 -18.10
N ASP A 99 -3.13 -41.66 -18.75
CA ASP A 99 -1.85 -40.99 -19.02
C ASP A 99 -1.19 -40.51 -17.72
N TRP A 100 -1.97 -39.90 -16.82
CA TRP A 100 -1.50 -39.48 -15.50
C TRP A 100 -1.25 -40.66 -14.55
N GLU A 101 -2.00 -41.76 -14.66
CA GLU A 101 -1.65 -43.02 -13.99
C GLU A 101 -0.26 -43.51 -14.41
N ALA A 102 0.04 -43.47 -15.71
CA ALA A 102 1.33 -43.89 -16.25
C ALA A 102 2.48 -42.97 -15.78
N VAL A 103 2.23 -41.67 -15.59
CA VAL A 103 3.18 -40.72 -15.00
C VAL A 103 3.45 -41.09 -13.53
N VAL A 104 2.39 -41.27 -12.72
CA VAL A 104 2.54 -41.64 -11.29
C VAL A 104 3.27 -42.98 -11.15
N ARG A 105 2.90 -44.00 -11.93
CA ARG A 105 3.61 -45.29 -11.94
C ARG A 105 5.07 -45.15 -12.36
N ALA A 106 5.40 -44.23 -13.26
CA ALA A 106 6.78 -44.00 -13.68
C ALA A 106 7.61 -43.34 -12.57
N TYR A 107 7.01 -42.51 -11.70
CA TYR A 107 7.66 -42.01 -10.49
C TYR A 107 7.85 -43.08 -9.43
N GLU A 108 6.82 -43.90 -9.19
CA GLU A 108 6.82 -44.94 -8.15
C GLU A 108 7.72 -46.12 -8.51
N LYS A 109 7.87 -46.40 -9.81
CA LYS A 109 8.84 -47.36 -10.32
C LYS A 109 10.26 -46.92 -9.95
N ASP A 110 10.99 -47.83 -9.30
CA ASP A 110 12.37 -47.60 -8.83
C ASP A 110 12.50 -46.39 -7.87
N HIS A 111 11.38 -45.99 -7.23
CA HIS A 111 11.30 -44.90 -6.24
C HIS A 111 11.90 -43.55 -6.68
N ILE A 112 11.77 -43.20 -7.97
CA ILE A 112 12.35 -41.97 -8.53
C ILE A 112 11.85 -40.71 -7.81
N PHE A 113 10.62 -40.73 -7.29
CA PHE A 113 10.06 -39.64 -6.48
C PHE A 113 10.92 -39.29 -5.25
N LEU A 114 11.68 -40.24 -4.68
CA LEU A 114 12.58 -39.96 -3.55
C LEU A 114 13.79 -39.14 -3.99
N GLY A 115 14.31 -39.38 -5.19
CA GLY A 115 15.39 -38.57 -5.77
C GLY A 115 14.94 -37.13 -6.04
N GLU A 116 13.74 -36.96 -6.60
CA GLU A 116 13.13 -35.64 -6.80
C GLU A 116 12.89 -34.91 -5.47
N ALA A 117 12.36 -35.61 -4.46
CA ALA A 117 12.16 -35.06 -3.12
C ALA A 117 13.48 -34.62 -2.46
N ALA A 118 14.55 -35.41 -2.58
CA ALA A 118 15.86 -35.06 -2.09
C ALA A 118 16.40 -33.79 -2.79
N GLN A 119 16.26 -33.69 -4.11
CA GLN A 119 16.66 -32.50 -4.85
C GLN A 119 15.85 -31.26 -4.46
N LEU A 120 14.53 -31.38 -4.35
CA LEU A 120 13.66 -30.27 -3.93
C LEU A 120 13.98 -29.81 -2.51
N MET A 121 14.33 -30.72 -1.61
CA MET A 121 14.76 -30.35 -0.27
C MET A 121 16.02 -29.49 -0.28
N VAL A 122 17.03 -29.85 -1.10
CA VAL A 122 18.24 -29.05 -1.25
C VAL A 122 17.93 -27.67 -1.80
N GLN A 123 17.09 -27.59 -2.84
CA GLN A 123 16.67 -26.31 -3.42
C GLN A 123 15.94 -25.43 -2.39
N ASN A 124 14.97 -26.00 -1.68
CA ASN A 124 14.17 -25.28 -0.71
C ASN A 124 15.02 -24.74 0.44
N VAL A 125 15.92 -25.57 1.00
CA VAL A 125 16.74 -25.19 2.15
C VAL A 125 17.81 -24.17 1.77
N ASN A 126 18.45 -24.32 0.60
CA ASN A 126 19.57 -23.48 0.22
C ASN A 126 19.17 -22.17 -0.47
N TYR A 127 18.04 -22.15 -1.17
CA TYR A 127 17.66 -21.01 -2.03
C TYR A 127 16.29 -20.45 -1.69
N GLU A 128 15.23 -21.26 -1.72
CA GLU A 128 13.85 -20.74 -1.57
C GLU A 128 13.60 -20.14 -0.19
N ILE A 129 13.95 -20.85 0.88
CA ILE A 129 13.73 -20.37 2.26
C ILE A 129 14.54 -19.09 2.53
N PRO A 130 15.85 -19.00 2.21
CA PRO A 130 16.59 -17.75 2.36
C PRO A 130 16.03 -16.59 1.53
N TYR A 131 15.61 -16.84 0.28
CA TYR A 131 15.00 -15.84 -0.59
C TYR A 131 13.70 -15.30 0.01
N LEU A 132 12.77 -16.20 0.36
CA LEU A 132 11.49 -15.84 0.97
C LEU A 132 11.68 -15.11 2.30
N LYS A 133 12.66 -15.52 3.11
CA LYS A 133 13.00 -14.82 4.37
C LYS A 133 13.42 -13.38 4.12
N LYS A 134 14.26 -13.12 3.11
CA LYS A 134 14.65 -11.75 2.72
C LYS A 134 13.44 -10.94 2.24
N GLN A 135 12.56 -11.56 1.46
CA GLN A 135 11.38 -10.88 0.96
C GLN A 135 10.40 -10.51 2.09
N VAL A 136 10.16 -11.42 3.04
CA VAL A 136 9.36 -11.13 4.24
C VAL A 136 9.98 -9.98 5.04
N GLN A 137 11.29 -9.99 5.25
CA GLN A 137 11.99 -8.92 5.96
C GLN A 137 11.83 -7.56 5.25
N LYS A 138 11.94 -7.53 3.92
CA LYS A 138 11.72 -6.32 3.11
C LYS A 138 10.28 -5.80 3.27
N SER A 139 9.29 -6.67 3.16
CA SER A 139 7.88 -6.30 3.32
C SER A 139 7.58 -5.80 4.74
N GLN A 140 8.16 -6.41 5.77
CA GLN A 140 8.03 -5.94 7.16
C GLN A 140 8.64 -4.55 7.37
N GLN A 141 9.80 -4.29 6.76
CA GLN A 141 10.42 -2.96 6.81
C GLN A 141 9.55 -1.90 6.12
N GLN A 142 9.00 -2.23 4.95
CA GLN A 142 8.10 -1.33 4.23
C GLN A 142 6.81 -1.06 5.03
N LEU A 143 6.24 -2.09 5.66
CA LEU A 143 5.06 -1.95 6.52
C LEU A 143 5.34 -0.98 7.68
N ALA A 144 6.46 -1.18 8.40
CA ALA A 144 6.83 -0.33 9.54
C ALA A 144 7.05 1.14 9.13
N GLU A 145 7.64 1.38 7.95
CA GLU A 145 7.81 2.74 7.42
C GLU A 145 6.46 3.38 7.06
N LEU A 146 5.54 2.62 6.46
CA LEU A 146 4.20 3.11 6.14
C LEU A 146 3.40 3.41 7.40
N GLU A 147 3.45 2.55 8.42
CA GLU A 147 2.81 2.78 9.72
C GLU A 147 3.34 4.05 10.40
N ARG A 148 4.66 4.28 10.34
CA ARG A 148 5.28 5.51 10.83
C ARG A 148 4.79 6.75 10.07
N LYS A 149 4.78 6.70 8.73
CA LYS A 149 4.29 7.82 7.90
C LYS A 149 2.82 8.10 8.13
N GLU A 150 1.99 7.07 8.27
CA GLU A 150 0.58 7.20 8.58
C GLU A 150 0.38 7.92 9.93
N ALA A 151 1.13 7.53 10.96
CA ALA A 151 1.07 8.16 12.27
C ALA A 151 1.48 9.65 12.22
N ASP A 152 2.55 9.97 11.48
CA ASP A 152 3.02 11.34 11.31
C ASP A 152 2.00 12.21 10.55
N ILE A 153 1.41 11.68 9.46
CA ILE A 153 0.36 12.38 8.70
C ILE A 153 -0.88 12.61 9.57
N LYS A 154 -1.35 11.61 10.31
CA LYS A 154 -2.49 11.73 11.21
C LYS A 154 -2.24 12.78 12.30
N ARG A 155 -1.03 12.79 12.89
CA ARG A 155 -0.63 13.80 13.87
C ARG A 155 -0.63 15.20 13.25
N ASN A 156 -0.06 15.36 12.06
CA ASN A 156 0.01 16.65 11.38
C ASN A 156 -1.37 17.16 10.97
N ALA A 157 -2.26 16.28 10.49
CA ALA A 157 -3.64 16.62 10.17
C ALA A 157 -4.44 17.04 11.41
N ALA A 158 -4.28 16.33 12.54
CA ALA A 158 -4.90 16.72 13.80
C ALA A 158 -4.39 18.09 14.30
N LEU A 159 -3.09 18.34 14.16
CA LEU A 159 -2.47 19.60 14.54
C LEU A 159 -2.94 20.75 13.64
N SER A 160 -3.03 20.55 12.32
CA SER A 160 -3.56 21.57 11.41
C SER A 160 -5.04 21.86 11.65
N ALA A 161 -5.85 20.82 11.90
CA ALA A 161 -7.26 20.98 12.26
C ALA A 161 -7.43 21.77 13.58
N ALA A 162 -6.60 21.48 14.59
CA ALA A 162 -6.62 22.23 15.85
C ALA A 162 -6.23 23.70 15.66
N LYS A 163 -5.17 23.98 14.89
CA LYS A 163 -4.76 25.36 14.56
C LYS A 163 -5.84 26.12 13.79
N TYR A 164 -6.50 25.44 12.85
CA TYR A 164 -7.61 26.02 12.09
C TYR A 164 -8.78 26.38 13.01
N ALA A 165 -9.16 25.48 13.94
CA ALA A 165 -10.22 25.73 14.90
C ALA A 165 -9.87 26.88 15.86
N GLU A 166 -8.62 26.95 16.35
CA GLU A 166 -8.13 28.05 17.18
C GLU A 166 -8.22 29.40 16.44
N ALA A 167 -7.74 29.45 15.19
CA ALA A 167 -7.82 30.66 14.36
C ALA A 167 -9.27 31.09 14.08
N CYS A 168 -10.19 30.14 13.85
CA CYS A 168 -11.61 30.45 13.71
C CYS A 168 -12.18 31.03 15.01
N GLN A 169 -11.82 30.47 16.16
CA GLN A 169 -12.28 30.93 17.47
C GLN A 169 -11.78 32.34 17.80
N GLU A 170 -10.52 32.67 17.52
CA GLU A 170 -9.95 34.01 17.72
C GLU A 170 -10.71 35.08 16.93
N LEU A 171 -11.20 34.71 15.74
CA LEU A 171 -11.98 35.58 14.86
C LEU A 171 -13.49 35.54 15.15
N GLY A 172 -13.93 34.72 16.11
CA GLY A 172 -15.35 34.55 16.45
C GLY A 172 -16.18 33.80 15.40
N LEU A 173 -15.52 32.99 14.57
CA LEU A 173 -16.13 32.25 13.45
C LEU A 173 -16.49 30.82 13.89
N GLN A 174 -17.53 30.26 13.27
CA GLN A 174 -17.92 28.85 13.42
C GLN A 174 -17.05 27.91 12.57
N GLY A 175 -16.45 28.41 11.49
CA GLY A 175 -15.49 27.68 10.67
C GLY A 175 -16.11 26.76 9.61
N ILE A 176 -17.39 26.96 9.28
CA ILE A 176 -18.15 26.19 8.28
C ILE A 176 -17.93 26.80 6.89
N ASN A 177 -18.11 28.12 6.76
CA ASN A 177 -17.75 28.89 5.58
C ASN A 177 -17.05 30.17 6.02
N VAL A 178 -15.75 30.04 6.32
CA VAL A 178 -14.90 31.12 6.84
C VAL A 178 -15.02 32.39 6.00
N ARG A 179 -15.11 32.27 4.67
CA ARG A 179 -15.20 33.43 3.79
C ARG A 179 -16.50 34.21 3.98
N SER A 180 -17.64 33.53 4.01
CA SER A 180 -18.94 34.17 4.27
C SER A 180 -19.03 34.70 5.70
N GLU A 181 -18.58 33.92 6.68
CA GLU A 181 -18.62 34.30 8.10
C GLU A 181 -17.73 35.51 8.40
N LEU A 182 -16.54 35.60 7.78
CA LEU A 182 -15.67 36.78 7.87
C LEU A 182 -16.33 38.02 7.28
N LEU A 183 -16.96 37.89 6.11
CA LEU A 183 -17.65 39.00 5.46
C LEU A 183 -18.82 39.50 6.32
N GLU A 184 -19.65 38.60 6.84
CA GLU A 184 -20.75 38.95 7.74
C GLU A 184 -20.23 39.63 9.01
N THR A 185 -19.23 39.04 9.66
CA THR A 185 -18.62 39.61 10.87
C THR A 185 -18.03 40.99 10.61
N ALA A 186 -17.35 41.19 9.48
CA ALA A 186 -16.80 42.48 9.07
C ALA A 186 -17.90 43.52 8.78
N ILE A 187 -19.01 43.11 8.15
CA ILE A 187 -20.14 44.02 7.85
C ILE A 187 -20.88 44.41 9.13
N THR A 188 -21.05 43.50 10.09
CA THR A 188 -21.82 43.76 11.31
C THR A 188 -21.01 44.42 12.43
N SER A 189 -19.79 43.95 12.68
CA SER A 189 -19.01 44.39 13.87
C SER A 189 -18.17 45.64 13.59
N LEU A 190 -17.57 45.76 12.41
CA LEU A 190 -16.60 46.81 12.08
C LEU A 190 -17.21 48.23 12.03
N PRO A 191 -18.43 48.45 11.49
CA PRO A 191 -19.07 49.76 11.56
C PRO A 191 -19.33 50.21 12.99
N SER A 192 -19.67 49.27 13.89
CA SER A 192 -19.92 49.58 15.30
C SER A 192 -18.64 49.98 16.05
N THR A 193 -17.52 49.30 15.79
CA THR A 193 -16.22 49.66 16.37
C THR A 193 -15.71 50.99 15.84
N PHE A 194 -15.81 51.25 14.53
CA PHE A 194 -15.49 52.56 13.97
C PHE A 194 -16.42 53.66 14.47
N GLY A 195 -17.71 53.37 14.68
CA GLY A 195 -18.66 54.28 15.31
C GLY A 195 -18.21 54.69 16.72
N ARG A 196 -17.84 53.72 17.56
CA ARG A 196 -17.30 53.98 18.91
C ARG A 196 -16.01 54.81 18.88
N VAL A 197 -15.14 54.60 17.89
CA VAL A 197 -13.93 55.42 17.71
C VAL A 197 -14.31 56.84 17.32
N LEU A 198 -15.25 57.03 16.39
CA LEU A 198 -15.73 58.36 16.01
C LEU A 198 -16.42 59.07 17.18
N GLU A 199 -17.21 58.37 18.00
CA GLU A 199 -17.81 58.92 19.22
C GLU A 199 -16.74 59.39 20.21
N ALA A 200 -15.68 58.61 20.42
CA ALA A 200 -14.56 59.00 21.28
C ALA A 200 -13.81 60.23 20.74
N LEU A 201 -13.58 60.28 19.43
CA LEU A 201 -12.95 61.42 18.74
C LEU A 201 -13.81 62.69 18.77
N ASN A 202 -15.14 62.53 18.73
CA ASN A 202 -16.11 63.62 18.80
C ASN A 202 -16.42 64.08 20.23
N SER A 203 -15.81 63.47 21.24
CA SER A 203 -16.02 63.86 22.63
C SER A 203 -15.51 65.27 22.93
N ASP A 204 -16.20 65.97 23.83
CA ASP A 204 -15.82 67.33 24.27
C ASP A 204 -14.43 67.40 24.92
N SER A 205 -13.91 66.27 25.38
CA SER A 205 -12.56 66.17 25.94
C SER A 205 -11.48 66.33 24.85
N VAL A 206 -11.68 65.69 23.70
CA VAL A 206 -10.77 65.76 22.56
C VAL A 206 -10.87 67.14 21.90
N LEU A 207 -12.07 67.73 21.81
CA LEU A 207 -12.23 69.12 21.35
C LEU A 207 -11.38 70.09 22.19
N ARG A 208 -11.54 70.02 23.52
CA ARG A 208 -10.82 70.90 24.44
C ARG A 208 -9.31 70.68 24.38
N ALA A 209 -8.86 69.45 24.17
CA ALA A 209 -7.44 69.14 23.97
C ALA A 209 -6.90 69.75 22.67
N ILE A 210 -7.68 69.68 21.57
CA ILE A 210 -7.32 70.31 20.29
C ILE A 210 -7.25 71.83 20.44
N GLU A 211 -8.24 72.46 21.09
CA GLU A 211 -8.26 73.92 21.34
C GLU A 211 -7.10 74.37 22.22
N PHE A 212 -6.82 73.62 23.29
CA PHE A 212 -5.68 73.89 24.17
C PHE A 212 -4.35 73.81 23.41
N TYR A 213 -4.17 72.77 22.59
CA TYR A 213 -2.95 72.60 21.80
C TYR A 213 -2.83 73.69 20.72
N ALA A 214 -3.92 74.05 20.05
CA ALA A 214 -3.93 75.15 19.08
C ALA A 214 -3.57 76.49 19.73
N THR A 215 -4.09 76.76 20.93
CA THR A 215 -3.76 77.98 21.70
C THR A 215 -2.31 77.97 22.16
N PHE A 216 -1.82 76.83 22.66
CA PHE A 216 -0.42 76.66 23.07
C PHE A 216 0.55 76.86 21.90
N VAL A 217 0.30 76.25 20.74
CA VAL A 217 1.13 76.42 19.54
C VAL A 217 1.08 77.87 19.06
N LYS A 218 -0.08 78.51 19.12
CA LYS A 218 -0.23 79.92 18.76
C LYS A 218 0.63 80.83 19.67
N ASP A 219 0.62 80.60 20.97
CA ASP A 219 1.37 81.43 21.93
C ASP A 219 2.88 81.12 21.90
N ALA A 220 3.28 79.88 21.65
CA ALA A 220 4.68 79.44 21.68
C ALA A 220 5.41 79.57 20.32
N HIS A 221 4.71 79.52 19.18
CA HIS A 221 5.33 79.39 17.84
C HIS A 221 4.90 80.43 16.80
N THR A 222 4.02 81.39 17.11
CA THR A 222 3.61 82.41 16.12
C THR A 222 4.39 83.72 16.30
N GLU A 223 5.27 84.05 15.35
CA GLU A 223 5.76 85.43 15.20
C GLU A 223 4.59 86.35 14.82
N LYS A 224 4.57 87.58 15.39
CA LYS A 224 3.43 88.52 15.48
C LYS A 224 2.61 88.84 14.22
N ASN A 225 2.93 88.33 13.02
CA ASN A 225 2.29 88.70 11.75
C ASN A 225 1.97 87.54 10.78
N LYS A 226 1.97 86.26 11.20
CA LYS A 226 1.52 85.13 10.35
C LYS A 226 0.30 84.42 10.94
N THR A 227 -0.64 84.01 10.08
CA THR A 227 -1.76 83.14 10.47
C THR A 227 -1.20 81.77 10.88
N PRO A 228 -1.56 81.23 12.06
CA PRO A 228 -1.08 79.92 12.48
C PRO A 228 -1.61 78.85 11.52
N ASP A 229 -0.73 77.97 11.04
CA ASP A 229 -1.11 76.81 10.23
C ASP A 229 -2.05 75.90 11.06
N PRO A 230 -3.07 75.29 10.44
CA PRO A 230 -4.03 74.45 11.14
C PRO A 230 -3.32 73.27 11.79
N VAL A 231 -3.43 73.19 13.12
CA VAL A 231 -2.80 72.16 13.93
C VAL A 231 -3.72 70.94 14.00
N LEU A 232 -3.17 69.73 13.83
CA LEU A 232 -3.92 68.47 13.78
C LEU A 232 -5.01 68.41 12.67
N PRO A 233 -4.66 68.72 11.40
CA PRO A 233 -5.64 68.84 10.31
C PRO A 233 -6.42 67.54 10.07
N ASN A 234 -5.81 66.37 10.28
CA ASN A 234 -6.48 65.07 10.10
C ASN A 234 -7.58 64.82 11.14
N LEU A 235 -7.39 65.24 12.39
CA LEU A 235 -8.40 65.08 13.45
C LEU A 235 -9.56 66.04 13.26
N ILE A 236 -9.26 67.28 12.85
CA ILE A 236 -10.27 68.27 12.49
C ILE A 236 -11.07 67.78 11.27
N PHE A 237 -10.39 67.29 10.24
CA PHE A 237 -11.01 66.77 9.02
C PHE A 237 -11.96 65.59 9.27
N VAL A 238 -11.50 64.57 10.03
CA VAL A 238 -12.32 63.39 10.37
C VAL A 238 -13.56 63.77 11.19
N ARG A 239 -13.48 64.86 11.95
CA ARG A 239 -14.59 65.35 12.77
C ARG A 239 -15.58 66.22 11.99
N GLU A 240 -15.08 67.07 11.09
CA GLU A 240 -15.92 67.91 10.24
C GLU A 240 -16.59 67.11 9.11
N LYS A 241 -15.92 66.08 8.61
CA LYS A 241 -16.39 65.17 7.56
C LYS A 241 -16.13 63.73 7.96
N PRO A 242 -17.00 63.13 8.80
CA PRO A 242 -16.83 61.74 9.20
C PRO A 242 -16.90 60.83 7.98
N PRO A 243 -15.97 59.85 7.85
CA PRO A 243 -16.02 58.88 6.77
C PRO A 243 -17.26 58.00 6.89
N SER A 244 -17.77 57.50 5.75
CA SER A 244 -18.87 56.55 5.75
C SER A 244 -18.44 55.24 6.41
N LEU A 245 -19.23 54.76 7.37
CA LEU A 245 -18.96 53.52 8.11
C LEU A 245 -19.48 52.27 7.40
N ASN A 246 -20.10 52.41 6.23
CA ASN A 246 -20.61 51.28 5.46
C ASN A 246 -19.46 50.44 4.93
N VAL A 247 -19.38 49.20 5.39
CA VAL A 247 -18.46 48.19 4.88
C VAL A 247 -19.21 47.39 3.83
N SER A 248 -18.75 47.44 2.58
CA SER A 248 -19.25 46.59 1.49
C SER A 248 -18.09 45.84 0.86
N ALA A 249 -18.25 44.54 0.65
CA ALA A 249 -17.28 43.79 -0.14
C ALA A 249 -17.44 44.11 -1.64
N SER A 250 -16.33 44.11 -2.39
CA SER A 250 -16.37 44.21 -3.85
C SER A 250 -17.23 43.08 -4.44
N PRO A 251 -18.08 43.33 -5.45
CA PRO A 251 -18.93 42.29 -6.06
C PRO A 251 -18.14 41.08 -6.58
N GLU A 252 -16.87 41.26 -6.97
CA GLU A 252 -15.95 40.19 -7.39
C GLU A 252 -15.71 39.13 -6.30
N ILE A 253 -15.90 39.48 -5.02
CA ILE A 253 -15.68 38.60 -3.87
C ILE A 253 -16.92 37.74 -3.60
N PHE A 254 -18.12 38.24 -3.94
CA PHE A 254 -19.42 37.58 -3.75
C PHE A 254 -19.67 36.47 -4.77
N ASP A 255 -19.31 36.68 -6.03
CA ASP A 255 -19.50 35.66 -7.08
C ASP A 255 -18.63 34.41 -6.84
N ALA A 256 -17.44 34.59 -6.27
CA ALA A 256 -16.57 33.47 -5.86
C ALA A 256 -17.12 32.68 -4.66
N VAL A 257 -17.90 33.32 -3.76
CA VAL A 257 -18.48 32.66 -2.57
C VAL A 257 -19.60 31.69 -2.95
N ASN A 258 -20.43 32.03 -3.94
CA ASN A 258 -21.52 31.18 -4.40
C ASN A 258 -21.05 29.99 -5.24
N ALA A 259 -19.91 30.10 -5.92
CA ALA A 259 -19.35 29.01 -6.73
C ALA A 259 -18.76 27.86 -5.87
N GLN A 260 -18.35 28.14 -4.63
CA GLN A 260 -17.64 27.17 -3.76
C GLN A 260 -18.57 26.29 -2.89
N VAL A 261 -19.91 26.43 -3.01
CA VAL A 261 -20.90 25.70 -2.18
C VAL A 261 -21.17 24.26 -2.64
N CYS A 262 -20.55 23.81 -3.73
CA CYS A 262 -20.69 22.44 -4.19
C CYS A 262 -19.35 21.70 -4.18
N GLN A 263 -19.37 20.53 -3.52
CA GLN A 263 -18.44 19.39 -3.59
C GLN A 263 -17.39 19.35 -2.46
N ASP A 264 -17.66 18.52 -1.45
CA ASP A 264 -16.72 17.46 -1.03
C ASP A 264 -17.44 16.42 -0.16
N GLU A 265 -18.06 15.45 -0.83
CA GLU A 265 -18.25 14.08 -0.34
C GLU A 265 -17.87 13.17 -1.52
N PRO A 266 -16.66 12.57 -1.54
CA PRO A 266 -16.33 11.61 -2.58
C PRO A 266 -16.80 10.23 -2.13
N THR A 267 -18.05 9.90 -2.45
CA THR A 267 -18.41 8.49 -2.66
C THR A 267 -17.66 8.00 -3.89
N LEU A 268 -16.66 7.16 -3.65
CA LEU A 268 -15.99 6.36 -4.68
C LEU A 268 -17.00 5.40 -5.31
N ASP A 269 -17.32 5.60 -6.58
CA ASP A 269 -17.63 4.48 -7.48
C ASP A 269 -16.98 4.71 -8.85
N ALA A 270 -16.42 3.63 -9.37
CA ALA A 270 -15.57 3.57 -10.53
C ALA A 270 -16.40 3.53 -11.81
N GLY A 271 -16.12 4.44 -12.75
CA GLY A 271 -16.71 4.40 -14.09
C GLY A 271 -15.96 5.32 -15.03
N ALA A 272 -15.25 4.72 -15.99
CA ALA A 272 -14.44 5.37 -17.00
C ALA A 272 -15.16 6.48 -17.80
N ALA A 273 -14.49 7.61 -18.06
CA ALA A 273 -14.41 8.22 -19.39
C ALA A 273 -13.52 9.48 -19.42
N ASN A 274 -12.69 9.51 -20.46
CA ASN A 274 -12.09 10.62 -21.19
C ASN A 274 -11.21 11.66 -20.49
N THR A 275 -9.93 11.52 -20.85
CA THR A 275 -8.95 12.57 -21.04
C THR A 275 -9.50 13.75 -21.86
N ASP A 276 -9.43 14.95 -21.31
CA ASP A 276 -9.12 16.14 -22.10
C ASP A 276 -8.23 17.05 -21.24
N GLY A 277 -7.15 17.51 -21.86
CA GLY A 277 -6.03 18.16 -21.20
C GLY A 277 -6.42 19.50 -20.60
N ILE A 278 -6.15 19.67 -19.30
CA ILE A 278 -6.10 20.98 -18.67
C ILE A 278 -4.64 21.44 -18.73
N ASP A 279 -4.40 22.38 -19.64
CA ASP A 279 -3.13 23.07 -19.84
C ASP A 279 -2.94 24.12 -18.73
N TRP A 280 -2.01 23.86 -17.82
CA TRP A 280 -1.61 24.80 -16.76
C TRP A 280 -0.35 25.54 -17.21
N ASP A 281 -0.54 26.50 -18.10
CA ASP A 281 0.50 27.41 -18.60
C ASP A 281 1.00 28.32 -17.45
N ILE A 282 1.93 27.79 -16.65
CA ILE A 282 2.68 28.55 -15.65
C ILE A 282 4.04 28.88 -16.26
N THR A 283 4.13 30.08 -16.83
CA THR A 283 5.37 30.71 -17.27
C THR A 283 6.30 30.88 -16.06
N LEU A 284 7.37 30.08 -16.06
CA LEU A 284 8.33 29.96 -14.97
C LEU A 284 9.34 31.13 -15.00
N GLU A 285 9.13 32.17 -14.20
CA GLU A 285 10.16 33.16 -13.93
C GLU A 285 10.43 33.28 -12.42
N SER A 286 11.51 32.63 -12.00
CA SER A 286 12.27 32.81 -10.74
C SER A 286 11.56 32.56 -9.39
N SER A 287 11.85 31.40 -8.78
CA SER A 287 12.75 31.30 -7.61
C SER A 287 12.59 29.93 -6.92
N GLN A 288 13.55 29.05 -7.21
CA GLN A 288 14.17 28.08 -6.33
C GLN A 288 13.35 27.64 -5.09
N ILE A 289 12.44 26.68 -5.28
CA ILE A 289 11.95 25.82 -4.20
C ILE A 289 12.64 24.47 -4.37
N ASP A 290 13.59 24.21 -3.47
CA ASP A 290 14.38 22.99 -3.39
C ASP A 290 13.53 21.88 -2.74
N TRP A 291 12.94 21.03 -3.58
CA TRP A 291 12.33 19.77 -3.14
C TRP A 291 13.34 18.67 -3.29
N ASP A 292 14.09 18.41 -2.21
CA ASP A 292 15.02 17.29 -2.08
C ASP A 292 14.22 15.96 -2.03
N ILE A 293 13.63 15.59 -3.17
CA ILE A 293 13.21 14.23 -3.48
C ILE A 293 14.45 13.53 -4.03
N GLY A 294 15.14 12.86 -3.10
CA GLY A 294 16.18 11.90 -3.44
C GLY A 294 15.62 10.88 -4.43
N THR A 295 16.30 10.79 -5.58
CA THR A 295 16.10 9.83 -6.65
C THR A 295 15.94 8.42 -6.09
N VAL A 296 14.70 7.93 -6.04
CA VAL A 296 14.44 6.49 -6.06
C VAL A 296 14.49 6.12 -7.53
N GLU A 297 15.60 5.50 -7.93
CA GLU A 297 15.67 4.73 -9.15
C GLU A 297 14.51 3.74 -9.13
N THR A 298 13.50 4.00 -9.96
CA THR A 298 12.53 2.98 -10.36
C THR A 298 13.27 1.99 -11.24
N GLU A 299 13.91 1.01 -10.62
CA GLU A 299 14.10 -0.28 -11.27
C GLU A 299 12.71 -0.91 -11.43
N ASP A 300 12.15 -0.68 -12.62
CA ASP A 300 11.13 -1.49 -13.24
C ASP A 300 11.66 -2.94 -13.35
N ASN A 301 11.48 -3.71 -12.29
CA ASN A 301 11.51 -5.16 -12.37
C ASN A 301 10.07 -5.64 -12.23
N GLY A 302 9.41 -5.73 -13.38
CA GLY A 302 8.17 -6.46 -13.57
C GLY A 302 8.29 -7.88 -13.00
N ASN A 303 7.79 -8.06 -11.79
CA ASN A 303 7.32 -9.31 -11.19
C ASN A 303 6.49 -8.92 -9.96
N GLY A 304 5.40 -8.19 -10.23
CA GLY A 304 4.41 -7.82 -9.23
C GLY A 304 3.58 -9.04 -8.85
N LEU A 305 4.07 -9.85 -7.93
CA LEU A 305 3.20 -10.74 -7.16
C LEU A 305 2.81 -10.02 -5.87
N GLY A 306 1.50 -9.80 -5.69
CA GLY A 306 0.96 -9.07 -4.55
C GLY A 306 1.23 -9.77 -3.22
N PRO A 307 1.10 -9.07 -2.07
CA PRO A 307 1.31 -9.65 -0.74
C PRO A 307 0.45 -10.92 -0.48
N TYR A 308 -0.72 -11.02 -1.11
CA TYR A 308 -1.59 -12.21 -1.06
C TYR A 308 -1.05 -13.40 -1.87
N GLU A 309 -0.40 -13.16 -3.00
CA GLU A 309 0.23 -14.21 -3.82
C GLU A 309 1.50 -14.74 -3.15
N MET A 310 2.25 -13.87 -2.47
CA MET A 310 3.37 -14.27 -1.64
C MET A 310 2.96 -15.13 -0.45
N LEU A 311 1.85 -14.79 0.22
CA LEU A 311 1.27 -15.61 1.28
C LEU A 311 0.79 -16.97 0.75
N MET A 312 0.12 -16.99 -0.41
CA MET A 312 -0.29 -18.23 -1.08
C MET A 312 0.90 -19.11 -1.45
N LEU A 313 1.97 -18.54 -2.00
CA LEU A 313 3.19 -19.28 -2.30
C LEU A 313 3.84 -19.83 -1.03
N VAL A 314 3.99 -19.03 0.02
CA VAL A 314 4.58 -19.49 1.30
C VAL A 314 3.73 -20.63 1.91
N ILE A 315 2.41 -20.52 1.87
CA ILE A 315 1.49 -21.56 2.35
C ILE A 315 1.61 -22.81 1.47
N PHE A 316 1.62 -22.65 0.14
CA PHE A 316 1.74 -23.75 -0.81
C PHE A 316 3.07 -24.50 -0.63
N TYR A 317 4.19 -23.77 -0.51
CA TYR A 317 5.50 -24.33 -0.24
C TYR A 317 5.60 -24.99 1.14
N ARG A 318 4.98 -24.41 2.18
CA ARG A 318 4.86 -25.07 3.51
C ARG A 318 4.08 -26.37 3.43
N ILE A 319 2.94 -26.37 2.74
CA ILE A 319 2.11 -27.57 2.55
C ILE A 319 2.88 -28.62 1.74
N ARG A 320 3.61 -28.20 0.69
CA ARG A 320 4.45 -29.07 -0.14
C ARG A 320 5.58 -29.69 0.68
N LEU A 321 6.26 -28.90 1.52
CA LEU A 321 7.33 -29.37 2.41
C LEU A 321 6.79 -30.35 3.47
N ILE A 322 5.64 -30.06 4.08
CA ILE A 322 4.99 -30.95 5.06
C ILE A 322 4.59 -32.28 4.39
N LYS A 323 3.98 -32.23 3.20
CA LYS A 323 3.60 -33.44 2.44
C LYS A 323 4.83 -34.25 2.03
N MET A 324 5.92 -33.60 1.63
CA MET A 324 7.18 -34.24 1.28
C MET A 324 7.81 -34.95 2.49
N VAL A 325 7.85 -34.28 3.65
CA VAL A 325 8.34 -34.88 4.91
C VAL A 325 7.47 -36.05 5.36
N GLN A 326 6.14 -35.93 5.27
CA GLN A 326 5.22 -37.03 5.58
C GLN A 326 5.39 -38.23 4.64
N SER A 327 5.66 -37.98 3.35
CA SER A 327 5.98 -39.04 2.38
C SER A 327 7.28 -39.75 2.74
N LEU A 328 8.33 -38.99 3.08
CA LEU A 328 9.62 -39.54 3.50
C LEU A 328 9.51 -40.40 4.78
N ILE A 329 8.71 -39.94 5.76
CA ILE A 329 8.44 -40.67 7.01
C ILE A 329 7.68 -41.98 6.72
N ARG A 330 6.70 -41.95 5.79
CA ARG A 330 6.01 -43.17 5.35
C ARG A 330 6.96 -44.14 4.66
N SER A 331 7.84 -43.65 3.79
CA SER A 331 8.88 -44.46 3.15
C SER A 331 9.86 -45.06 4.16
N GLN A 332 10.27 -44.32 5.20
CA GLN A 332 11.10 -44.88 6.28
C GLN A 332 10.37 -45.96 7.09
N LYS A 333 9.06 -45.84 7.32
CA LYS A 333 8.27 -46.91 7.96
C LYS A 333 8.18 -48.16 7.08
N ILE A 334 8.12 -48.01 5.76
CA ILE A 334 8.13 -49.13 4.80
C ILE A 334 9.51 -49.80 4.79
N LEU A 335 10.60 -49.03 4.80
CA LEU A 335 11.97 -49.55 4.94
C LEU A 335 12.22 -50.30 6.25
N LYS A 336 11.57 -49.89 7.35
CA LYS A 336 11.65 -50.58 8.65
C LYS A 336 10.80 -51.86 8.72
N ALA A 337 9.85 -52.04 7.81
CA ALA A 337 8.94 -53.18 7.76
C ALA A 337 9.45 -54.33 6.86
N LEU A 338 10.48 -54.09 6.04
CA LEU A 338 11.25 -55.10 5.29
C LEU A 338 12.43 -55.63 6.14
#